data_AF-A0A1I0JKU4-F1
#
_entry.id   AF-A0A1I0JKU4-F1
#
_cell.length_a   1.000
_cell.length_b   1.000
_cell.length_c   1.000
_cell.angle_alpha   90.00
_cell.angle_beta   90.00
_cell.angle_gamma   90.00
#
_symmetry.space_group_name_H-M   'P 1'
#
loop_
_entity.id
_entity.type
_entity.pdbx_description
1 polymer ?
#
loop_
_entity_poly.entity_id
_entity_poly.type
_entity_poly.pdbx_seq_one_letter_code
_entity_poly.pdbx_strand_id
1 'polypeptide(L)'
;MSKFDDFMKLMNQYMSYHGFSFEICSDMRLTSYSGESKVSLVDSDVRVMDMDVFAKKAYRKIILPDSLSEADSINTADAFLINKCDEWYFVEFKDAKMSNAKTGVLKKAYSNVYAVMDVLYAMKEKNIEYPPFDYGNPIQFFRTHVIYILVFRGALNPHHAMQLKNHRLKHEHYLPEFMKRLEGYIYKEAYAVTEDVFEHTFLRDFAF
;
A
#
# COMPACT_ATOMS: atom_id res chain seq x y z
N MET A 1 20.61 -1.50 -8.24
CA MET A 1 19.58 -2.10 -7.36
C MET A 1 18.62 -0.99 -7.03
N SER A 2 17.32 -1.20 -7.21
CA SER A 2 16.34 -0.15 -6.94
C SER A 2 16.17 0.04 -5.43
N LYS A 3 15.63 1.18 -5.03
CA LYS A 3 15.33 1.48 -3.62
C LYS A 3 14.26 0.55 -3.06
N PHE A 4 13.35 0.11 -3.93
CA PHE A 4 12.43 -0.98 -3.66
C PHE A 4 13.16 -2.30 -3.39
N ASP A 5 14.17 -2.67 -4.20
CA ASP A 5 14.95 -3.90 -3.95
C ASP A 5 15.70 -3.85 -2.61
N ASP A 6 16.27 -2.69 -2.25
CA ASP A 6 16.91 -2.47 -0.95
C ASP A 6 15.92 -2.66 0.21
N PHE A 7 14.71 -2.11 0.06
CA PHE A 7 13.65 -2.25 1.05
C PHE A 7 13.21 -3.72 1.17
N MET A 8 13.00 -4.41 0.03
CA MET A 8 12.63 -5.83 0.03
C MET A 8 13.70 -6.71 0.67
N LYS A 9 14.98 -6.38 0.51
CA LYS A 9 16.07 -7.06 1.23
C LYS A 9 15.94 -6.89 2.74
N LEU A 10 15.65 -5.69 3.22
CA LEU A 10 15.40 -5.45 4.64
C LEU A 10 14.21 -6.26 5.15
N MET A 11 13.09 -6.29 4.41
CA MET A 11 11.90 -7.06 4.78
C MET A 11 12.20 -8.57 4.84
N ASN A 12 12.97 -9.09 3.87
CA ASN A 12 13.39 -10.49 3.87
C ASN A 12 14.35 -10.81 5.02
N GLN A 13 15.26 -9.90 5.36
CA GLN A 13 16.15 -10.05 6.52
C GLN A 13 15.37 -10.05 7.83
N TYR A 14 14.39 -9.14 7.98
CA TYR A 14 13.47 -9.13 9.11
C TYR A 14 12.77 -10.50 9.28
N MET A 15 12.13 -11.02 8.22
CA MET A 15 11.49 -12.34 8.28
C MET A 15 12.50 -13.45 8.63
N SER A 16 13.70 -13.41 8.04
CA SER A 16 14.74 -14.42 8.27
C SER A 16 15.23 -14.44 9.72
N TYR A 17 15.34 -13.27 10.37
CA TYR A 17 15.70 -13.19 11.79
C TYR A 17 14.67 -13.85 12.70
N HIS A 18 13.42 -13.93 12.26
CA HIS A 18 12.36 -14.61 12.97
C HIS A 18 12.11 -16.05 12.47
N GLY A 19 12.99 -16.59 11.61
CA GLY A 19 12.91 -17.97 11.12
C GLY A 19 11.85 -18.17 10.02
N PHE A 20 11.43 -17.11 9.34
CA PHE A 20 10.45 -17.17 8.26
C PHE A 20 11.09 -16.85 6.90
N SER A 21 10.63 -17.54 5.86
CA SER A 21 11.04 -17.32 4.47
C SER A 21 9.83 -17.44 3.56
N PHE A 22 9.03 -16.37 3.47
CA PHE A 22 7.87 -16.30 2.60
C PHE A 22 8.16 -15.38 1.41
N GLU A 23 7.69 -15.76 0.22
CA GLU A 23 7.71 -14.89 -0.95
C GLU A 23 6.65 -13.80 -0.77
N ILE A 24 7.12 -12.57 -0.53
CA ILE A 24 6.29 -11.36 -0.39
C ILE A 24 6.46 -10.41 -1.59
N CYS A 25 7.35 -10.70 -2.53
CA CYS A 25 7.44 -9.97 -3.79
C CYS A 25 6.40 -10.55 -4.75
N SER A 26 5.60 -9.69 -5.36
CA SER A 26 4.56 -10.04 -6.31
C SER A 26 4.53 -9.00 -7.43
N ASP A 27 3.47 -9.00 -8.22
CA ASP A 27 3.19 -7.99 -9.24
C ASP A 27 1.82 -7.31 -9.02
N MET A 28 1.62 -6.17 -9.69
CA MET A 28 0.41 -5.36 -9.57
C MET A 28 -0.84 -6.11 -10.03
N ARG A 29 -0.72 -7.00 -11.00
CA ARG A 29 -1.83 -7.83 -11.49
C ARG A 29 -2.29 -8.83 -10.44
N LEU A 30 -1.36 -9.53 -9.80
CA LEU A 30 -1.67 -10.53 -8.78
C LEU A 30 -2.22 -9.88 -7.51
N THR A 31 -1.65 -8.76 -7.09
CA THR A 31 -2.12 -8.03 -5.90
C THR A 31 -3.47 -7.33 -6.12
N SER A 32 -3.83 -7.01 -7.37
CA SER A 32 -5.14 -6.47 -7.73
C SER A 32 -6.20 -7.52 -8.07
N TYR A 33 -5.88 -8.82 -7.93
CA TYR A 33 -6.80 -9.91 -8.27
C TYR A 33 -7.95 -10.05 -7.25
N SER A 34 -9.18 -9.95 -7.74
CA SER A 34 -10.38 -10.19 -6.95
C SER A 34 -10.79 -11.66 -7.02
N GLY A 35 -10.78 -12.31 -5.85
CA GLY A 35 -11.25 -13.69 -5.72
C GLY A 35 -12.74 -13.86 -6.01
N GLU A 36 -13.55 -12.80 -5.87
CA GLU A 36 -15.00 -12.80 -6.11
C GLU A 36 -15.32 -12.73 -7.59
N SER A 37 -14.77 -11.75 -8.30
CA SER A 37 -15.03 -11.53 -9.72
C SER A 37 -14.11 -12.32 -10.66
N LYS A 38 -13.07 -12.97 -10.11
CA LYS A 38 -12.05 -13.72 -10.85
C LYS A 38 -11.31 -12.89 -11.89
N VAL A 39 -11.15 -11.59 -11.63
CA VAL A 39 -10.39 -10.67 -12.50
C VAL A 39 -9.44 -9.82 -11.68
N SER A 40 -8.32 -9.45 -12.29
CA SER A 40 -7.44 -8.38 -11.79
C SER A 40 -7.99 -7.03 -12.20
N LEU A 41 -7.96 -6.07 -11.27
CA LEU A 41 -8.36 -4.70 -11.58
C LEU A 41 -7.34 -3.99 -12.47
N VAL A 42 -6.08 -4.40 -12.42
CA VAL A 42 -4.97 -3.82 -13.18
C VAL A 42 -4.19 -4.94 -13.85
N ASP A 43 -3.81 -4.77 -15.12
CA ASP A 43 -2.96 -5.73 -15.84
C ASP A 43 -1.54 -5.18 -16.00
N SER A 44 -0.71 -5.38 -14.98
CA SER A 44 0.67 -4.90 -14.96
C SER A 44 1.60 -5.82 -14.18
N ASP A 45 2.81 -5.99 -14.70
CA ASP A 45 3.91 -6.77 -14.11
C ASP A 45 4.83 -5.92 -13.20
N VAL A 46 4.45 -4.68 -12.89
CA VAL A 46 5.18 -3.83 -11.94
C VAL A 46 5.34 -4.58 -10.63
N ARG A 47 6.59 -4.75 -10.21
CA ARG A 47 6.95 -5.44 -8.97
C ARG A 47 6.47 -4.63 -7.76
N VAL A 48 5.81 -5.34 -6.85
CA VAL A 48 5.31 -4.79 -5.60
C VAL A 48 5.56 -5.78 -4.46
N MET A 49 5.49 -5.28 -3.24
CA MET A 49 5.36 -6.09 -2.05
C MET A 49 3.89 -6.43 -1.86
N ASP A 50 3.55 -7.72 -1.80
CA ASP A 50 2.25 -8.20 -1.36
C ASP A 50 2.15 -8.04 0.15
N MET A 51 1.48 -6.95 0.54
CA MET A 51 1.36 -6.53 1.92
C MET A 51 0.43 -7.45 2.71
N ASP A 52 -0.53 -8.08 2.04
CA ASP A 52 -1.48 -9.03 2.61
C ASP A 52 -0.78 -10.35 2.96
N VAL A 53 0.07 -10.87 2.06
CA VAL A 53 0.90 -12.04 2.32
C VAL A 53 1.89 -11.76 3.46
N PHE A 54 2.54 -10.60 3.44
CA PHE A 54 3.41 -10.19 4.55
C PHE A 54 2.65 -10.16 5.88
N ALA A 55 1.50 -9.48 5.94
CA ALA A 55 0.71 -9.35 7.16
C ALA A 55 0.26 -10.71 7.71
N LYS A 56 -0.31 -11.55 6.85
CA LYS A 56 -0.94 -12.82 7.24
C LYS A 56 0.07 -13.92 7.53
N LYS A 57 1.08 -14.07 6.67
CA LYS A 57 2.00 -15.22 6.74
C LYS A 57 3.22 -14.95 7.59
N ALA A 58 3.75 -13.73 7.58
CA ALA A 58 4.96 -13.36 8.32
C ALA A 58 4.64 -12.54 9.57
N TYR A 59 4.20 -11.29 9.39
CA TYR A 59 4.14 -10.29 10.45
C TYR A 59 3.26 -10.71 11.64
N ARG A 60 2.05 -11.21 11.39
CA ARG A 60 1.17 -11.75 12.45
C ARG A 60 1.87 -12.81 13.29
N LYS A 61 2.60 -13.75 12.67
CA LYS A 61 3.28 -14.83 13.42
C LYS A 61 4.46 -14.35 14.24
N ILE A 62 5.06 -13.22 13.86
CA ILE A 62 6.15 -12.59 14.59
C ILE A 62 5.60 -11.84 15.81
N ILE A 63 4.54 -11.06 15.63
CA ILE A 63 3.98 -10.20 16.67
C ILE A 63 3.01 -10.96 17.60
N LEU A 64 2.27 -11.92 17.07
CA LEU A 64 1.29 -12.75 17.76
C LEU A 64 1.62 -14.24 17.53
N PRO A 65 2.69 -14.77 18.15
CA PRO A 65 3.15 -16.14 17.89
C PRO A 65 2.12 -17.22 18.23
N ASP A 66 1.22 -16.95 19.18
CA ASP A 66 0.15 -17.86 19.59
C ASP A 66 -1.09 -17.79 18.69
N SER A 67 -1.14 -16.86 17.71
CA SER A 67 -2.29 -16.72 16.82
C SER A 67 -2.43 -17.92 15.88
N LEU A 68 -3.62 -18.51 15.90
CA LEU A 68 -4.00 -19.61 15.02
C LEU A 68 -4.82 -19.15 13.80
N SER A 69 -5.31 -17.90 13.81
CA SER A 69 -6.27 -17.39 12.81
C SER A 69 -5.69 -16.25 12.00
N GLU A 70 -5.83 -16.30 10.67
CA GLU A 70 -5.40 -15.18 9.82
C GLU A 70 -6.22 -13.91 10.04
N ALA A 71 -7.40 -14.03 10.65
CA ALA A 71 -8.24 -12.88 11.01
C ALA A 71 -7.60 -11.98 12.07
N ASP A 72 -6.61 -12.49 12.83
CA ASP A 72 -5.86 -11.71 13.82
C ASP A 72 -4.80 -10.82 13.17
N SER A 73 -4.57 -10.97 11.86
CA SER A 73 -3.60 -10.16 11.13
C SER A 73 -4.02 -8.69 11.11
N ILE A 74 -3.01 -7.82 11.15
CA ILE A 74 -3.25 -6.40 10.92
C ILE A 74 -3.82 -6.19 9.51
N ASN A 75 -4.68 -5.19 9.34
CA ASN A 75 -5.27 -4.89 8.04
C ASN A 75 -4.26 -4.09 7.23
N THR A 76 -3.92 -4.53 6.03
CA THR A 76 -2.94 -3.85 5.17
C THR A 76 -3.57 -3.40 3.87
N ALA A 77 -2.94 -2.40 3.23
CA ALA A 77 -3.18 -2.21 1.79
C ALA A 77 -2.78 -3.49 1.04
N ASP A 78 -3.23 -3.65 -0.20
CA ASP A 78 -2.94 -4.88 -0.95
C ASP A 78 -1.49 -4.88 -1.47
N ALA A 79 -0.97 -3.73 -1.89
CA ALA A 79 0.38 -3.59 -2.44
C ALA A 79 1.17 -2.42 -1.82
N PHE A 80 2.49 -2.59 -1.75
CA PHE A 80 3.45 -1.54 -1.43
C PHE A 80 4.60 -1.50 -2.43
N LEU A 81 5.06 -0.32 -2.83
CA LEU A 81 6.27 -0.15 -3.64
C LEU A 81 6.94 1.20 -3.38
N ILE A 82 8.19 1.34 -3.84
CA ILE A 82 8.96 2.58 -3.79
C ILE A 82 9.38 2.91 -5.21
N ASN A 83 9.05 4.08 -5.73
CA ASN A 83 9.41 4.45 -7.11
C ASN A 83 10.87 4.93 -7.23
N LYS A 84 11.27 5.32 -8.44
CA LYS A 84 12.62 5.85 -8.73
C LYS A 84 12.95 7.19 -8.07
N CYS A 85 11.95 7.91 -7.56
CA CYS A 85 12.07 9.20 -6.89
C CYS A 85 12.07 9.07 -5.36
N ASP A 86 12.23 7.86 -4.82
CA ASP A 86 12.13 7.55 -3.38
C ASP A 86 10.75 7.86 -2.76
N GLU A 87 9.70 7.95 -3.59
CA GLU A 87 8.32 8.06 -3.11
C GLU A 87 7.74 6.67 -2.87
N TRP A 88 7.09 6.49 -1.73
CA TRP A 88 6.49 5.25 -1.28
C TRP A 88 5.01 5.25 -1.60
N TYR A 89 4.49 4.13 -2.07
CA TYR A 89 3.10 3.98 -2.44
C TYR A 89 2.49 2.79 -1.72
N PHE A 90 1.40 3.05 -1.00
CA PHE A 90 0.47 2.01 -0.60
C PHE A 90 -0.71 2.03 -1.57
N VAL A 91 -1.04 0.86 -2.13
CA VAL A 91 -2.12 0.73 -3.11
C VAL A 91 -3.15 -0.26 -2.58
N GLU A 92 -4.40 0.19 -2.49
CA GLU A 92 -5.57 -0.59 -2.11
C GLU A 92 -6.49 -0.74 -3.32
N PHE A 93 -6.85 -1.97 -3.66
CA PHE A 93 -7.78 -2.30 -4.72
C PHE A 93 -9.18 -2.57 -4.17
N LYS A 94 -10.19 -1.99 -4.83
CA LYS A 94 -11.59 -2.17 -4.45
C LYS A 94 -12.45 -2.56 -5.64
N ASP A 95 -12.67 -3.87 -5.75
CA ASP A 95 -13.63 -4.50 -6.65
C ASP A 95 -15.05 -4.55 -6.05
N ALA A 96 -15.50 -3.47 -5.43
CA ALA A 96 -16.82 -3.40 -4.81
C ALA A 96 -17.34 -1.96 -4.77
N LYS A 97 -18.60 -1.78 -4.38
CA LYS A 97 -19.17 -0.45 -4.12
C LYS A 97 -18.45 0.22 -2.95
N MET A 98 -18.02 1.45 -3.15
CA MET A 98 -17.30 2.25 -2.16
C MET A 98 -18.14 2.65 -0.95
N SER A 99 -19.47 2.60 -1.03
CA SER A 99 -20.37 2.91 0.10
C SER A 99 -20.05 2.11 1.36
N ASN A 100 -19.50 0.90 1.20
CA ASN A 100 -19.15 -0.01 2.30
C ASN A 100 -17.65 -0.01 2.62
N ALA A 101 -16.83 0.74 1.88
CA ALA A 101 -15.38 0.64 1.93
C ALA A 101 -14.73 1.56 2.98
N LYS A 102 -15.42 2.60 3.44
CA LYS A 102 -14.87 3.67 4.30
C LYS A 102 -14.05 3.14 5.48
N THR A 103 -14.64 2.29 6.32
CA THR A 103 -13.99 1.80 7.54
C THR A 103 -12.79 0.91 7.22
N GLY A 104 -12.92 0.03 6.22
CA GLY A 104 -11.85 -0.87 5.80
C GLY A 104 -10.64 -0.13 5.24
N VAL A 105 -10.87 0.78 4.28
CA VAL A 105 -9.82 1.58 3.64
C VAL A 105 -9.05 2.39 4.68
N LEU A 106 -9.76 3.09 5.57
CA LEU A 106 -9.13 3.90 6.61
C LEU A 106 -8.33 3.06 7.62
N LYS A 107 -8.84 1.88 8.00
CA LYS A 107 -8.11 0.98 8.90
C LYS A 107 -6.81 0.52 8.24
N LYS A 108 -6.88 0.03 6.99
CA LYS A 108 -5.72 -0.42 6.21
C LYS A 108 -4.68 0.69 6.03
N ALA A 109 -5.12 1.91 5.74
CA ALA A 109 -4.26 3.08 5.60
C ALA A 109 -3.41 3.32 6.87
N TYR A 110 -4.01 3.41 8.05
CA TYR A 110 -3.19 3.63 9.25
C TYR A 110 -2.38 2.41 9.69
N SER A 111 -2.94 1.21 9.50
CA SER A 111 -2.30 -0.03 9.92
C SER A 111 -1.04 -0.37 9.12
N ASN A 112 -1.00 -0.05 7.82
CA ASN A 112 0.21 -0.27 7.01
C ASN A 112 1.40 0.58 7.50
N VAL A 113 1.15 1.82 7.94
CA VAL A 113 2.15 2.72 8.51
C VAL A 113 2.75 2.10 9.75
N TYR A 114 1.90 1.62 10.66
CA TYR A 114 2.34 0.95 11.87
C TYR A 114 3.21 -0.27 11.57
N ALA A 115 2.74 -1.18 10.71
CA ALA A 115 3.45 -2.42 10.41
C ALA A 115 4.83 -2.16 9.79
N VAL A 116 4.92 -1.19 8.86
CA VAL A 116 6.21 -0.84 8.23
C VAL A 116 7.14 -0.14 9.21
N MET A 117 6.64 0.80 10.02
CA MET A 117 7.45 1.46 11.05
C MET A 117 8.00 0.45 12.05
N ASP A 118 7.17 -0.47 12.52
CA ASP A 118 7.57 -1.51 13.47
C ASP A 118 8.73 -2.35 12.94
N VAL A 119 8.67 -2.79 11.68
CA VAL A 119 9.79 -3.50 11.04
C VAL A 119 11.04 -2.62 10.95
N LEU A 120 10.91 -1.36 10.51
CA LEU A 120 12.05 -0.46 10.36
C LEU A 120 12.77 -0.23 11.69
N TYR A 121 12.03 -0.04 12.79
CA TYR A 121 12.59 0.13 14.12
C TYR A 121 13.19 -1.17 14.67
N ALA A 122 12.52 -2.31 14.48
CA ALA A 122 13.07 -3.62 14.87
C ALA A 122 14.40 -3.93 14.17
N MET A 123 14.51 -3.57 12.89
CA MET A 123 15.75 -3.74 12.12
C MET A 123 16.83 -2.74 12.54
N LYS A 124 16.45 -1.51 12.88
CA LYS A 124 17.37 -0.51 13.43
C LYS A 124 18.00 -0.97 14.74
N GLU A 125 17.27 -1.64 15.63
CA GLU A 125 17.83 -2.24 16.86
C GLU A 125 18.89 -3.31 16.57
N LYS A 126 18.90 -3.87 15.35
CA LYS A 126 19.95 -4.78 14.86
C LYS A 126 21.05 -4.08 14.09
N ASN A 127 21.11 -2.74 14.11
CA ASN A 127 22.02 -1.90 13.33
C ASN A 127 21.85 -2.07 11.81
N ILE A 128 20.64 -2.41 11.36
CA ILE A 128 20.28 -2.48 9.94
C ILE A 128 19.21 -1.42 9.69
N GLU A 129 19.65 -0.29 9.16
CA GLU A 129 18.76 0.82 8.83
C GLU A 129 18.40 0.80 7.34
N TYR A 130 17.22 1.32 7.00
CA TYR A 130 16.88 1.74 5.65
C TYR A 130 17.25 3.22 5.49
N PRO A 131 18.39 3.57 4.85
CA PRO A 131 18.90 4.94 4.90
C PRO A 131 17.94 6.04 4.41
N PRO A 132 17.05 5.79 3.41
CA PRO A 132 16.07 6.79 3.02
C PRO A 132 15.04 7.16 4.11
N PHE A 133 14.78 6.30 5.09
CA PHE A 133 13.79 6.54 6.13
C PHE A 133 14.32 7.46 7.24
N ASP A 134 13.59 8.51 7.57
CA ASP A 134 13.93 9.40 8.69
C ASP A 134 13.46 8.82 10.03
N TYR A 135 14.36 8.11 10.72
CA TYR A 135 14.12 7.58 12.05
C TYR A 135 13.98 8.63 13.15
N GLY A 136 14.48 9.85 12.92
CA GLY A 136 14.38 10.97 13.87
C GLY A 136 13.02 11.66 13.81
N ASN A 137 12.38 11.66 12.63
CA ASN A 137 11.04 12.19 12.44
C ASN A 137 10.21 11.35 11.45
N PRO A 138 9.78 10.14 11.85
CA PRO A 138 9.10 9.23 10.95
C PRO A 138 7.78 9.81 10.44
N ILE A 139 7.03 10.52 11.29
CA ILE A 139 5.76 11.14 10.88
C ILE A 139 5.97 12.17 9.78
N GLN A 140 7.03 12.98 9.87
CA GLN A 140 7.36 13.92 8.81
C GLN A 140 7.73 13.20 7.52
N PHE A 141 8.49 12.11 7.58
CA PHE A 141 8.81 11.29 6.42
C PHE A 141 7.55 10.81 5.69
N PHE A 142 6.57 10.27 6.43
CA PHE A 142 5.30 9.83 5.82
C PHE A 142 4.55 10.98 5.14
N ARG A 143 4.57 12.17 5.75
CA ARG A 143 3.93 13.39 5.22
C ARG A 143 4.67 14.01 4.02
N THR A 144 5.90 13.59 3.72
CA THR A 144 6.67 14.16 2.60
C THR A 144 6.94 13.17 1.47
N HIS A 145 6.94 11.87 1.74
CA HIS A 145 7.37 10.83 0.80
C HIS A 145 6.38 9.69 0.58
N VAL A 146 5.28 9.64 1.32
CA VAL A 146 4.39 8.47 1.28
C VAL A 146 3.02 8.85 0.76
N ILE A 147 2.58 8.16 -0.29
CA ILE A 147 1.34 8.37 -1.02
C ILE A 147 0.43 7.14 -0.81
N TYR A 148 -0.84 7.38 -0.55
CA TYR A 148 -1.85 6.32 -0.43
C TYR A 148 -2.81 6.36 -1.62
N ILE A 149 -2.99 5.25 -2.34
CA ILE A 149 -3.86 5.18 -3.51
C ILE A 149 -4.96 4.14 -3.28
N LEU A 150 -6.21 4.57 -3.35
CA LEU A 150 -7.37 3.71 -3.49
C LEU A 150 -7.72 3.59 -4.98
N VAL A 151 -7.57 2.39 -5.54
CA VAL A 151 -8.00 2.04 -6.89
C VAL A 151 -9.36 1.34 -6.81
N PHE A 152 -10.41 1.99 -7.29
CA PHE A 152 -11.76 1.43 -7.23
C PHE A 152 -12.28 1.09 -8.62
N ARG A 153 -13.07 0.01 -8.73
CA ARG A 153 -13.68 -0.36 -10.02
C ARG A 153 -14.68 0.69 -10.47
N GLY A 154 -14.37 1.40 -11.55
CA GLY A 154 -15.15 2.52 -12.07
C GLY A 154 -16.57 2.11 -12.45
N ALA A 155 -16.71 0.95 -13.10
CA ALA A 155 -18.00 0.40 -13.51
C ALA A 155 -18.97 0.15 -12.32
N LEU A 156 -18.45 -0.18 -11.14
CA LEU A 156 -19.25 -0.39 -9.93
C LEU A 156 -19.51 0.91 -9.16
N ASN A 157 -18.78 1.98 -9.48
CA ASN A 157 -18.77 3.25 -8.76
C ASN A 157 -18.94 4.45 -9.71
N PRO A 158 -20.00 4.49 -10.55
CA PRO A 158 -20.13 5.49 -11.62
C PRO A 158 -20.18 6.94 -11.11
N HIS A 159 -20.75 7.18 -9.92
CA HIS A 159 -20.75 8.50 -9.33
C HIS A 159 -19.34 8.98 -8.97
N HIS A 160 -18.52 8.11 -8.35
CA HIS A 160 -17.14 8.43 -8.01
C HIS A 160 -16.28 8.59 -9.27
N ALA A 161 -16.47 7.74 -10.29
CA ALA A 161 -15.80 7.88 -11.58
C ALA A 161 -16.14 9.20 -12.28
N MET A 162 -17.40 9.64 -12.23
CA MET A 162 -17.83 10.93 -12.76
C MET A 162 -17.19 12.10 -11.99
N GLN A 163 -17.16 12.04 -10.66
CA GLN A 163 -16.50 13.06 -9.84
C GLN A 163 -15.00 13.14 -10.15
N LEU A 164 -14.32 12.00 -10.26
CA LEU A 164 -12.92 11.93 -10.68
C LEU A 164 -12.70 12.62 -12.03
N LYS A 165 -13.52 12.30 -13.04
CA LYS A 165 -13.45 12.94 -14.35
C LYS A 165 -13.65 14.46 -14.27
N ASN A 166 -14.64 14.92 -13.51
CA ASN A 166 -14.96 16.34 -13.38
C ASN A 166 -13.85 17.14 -12.71
N HIS A 167 -13.22 16.61 -11.66
CA HIS A 167 -12.08 17.27 -11.01
C HIS A 167 -10.87 17.31 -11.94
N ARG A 168 -10.57 16.21 -12.64
CA ARG A 168 -9.46 16.18 -13.62
C ARG A 168 -9.62 17.20 -14.74
N LEU A 169 -10.85 17.43 -15.23
CA LEU A 169 -11.14 18.48 -16.23
C LEU A 169 -10.87 19.90 -15.71
N LYS A 170 -10.88 20.10 -14.39
CA LYS A 170 -10.54 21.36 -13.72
C LYS A 170 -9.09 21.41 -13.25
N HIS A 171 -8.28 20.40 -13.57
CA HIS A 171 -6.93 20.22 -13.01
C HIS A 171 -6.91 20.10 -11.48
N GLU A 172 -8.00 19.60 -10.90
CA GLU A 172 -8.15 19.34 -9.47
C GLU A 172 -8.01 17.84 -9.17
N HIS A 173 -7.54 17.52 -7.97
CA HIS A 173 -7.50 16.16 -7.46
C HIS A 173 -8.85 15.78 -6.83
N TYR A 174 -9.40 14.62 -7.22
CA TYR A 174 -10.61 14.06 -6.60
C TYR A 174 -10.27 13.17 -5.40
N LEU A 175 -10.75 13.55 -4.22
CA LEU A 175 -10.64 12.75 -3.01
C LEU A 175 -12.00 12.64 -2.29
N PRO A 176 -12.52 11.42 -2.05
CA PRO A 176 -13.69 11.20 -1.22
C PRO A 176 -13.50 11.82 0.17
N GLU A 177 -14.57 12.41 0.72
CA GLU A 177 -14.52 13.15 1.99
C GLU A 177 -13.87 12.35 3.12
N PHE A 178 -14.15 11.04 3.19
CA PHE A 178 -13.59 10.20 4.24
C PHE A 178 -12.06 10.00 4.13
N MET A 179 -11.47 10.18 2.95
CA MET A 179 -10.04 10.05 2.70
C MET A 179 -9.28 11.36 2.89
N LYS A 180 -9.93 12.54 2.85
CA LYS A 180 -9.26 13.85 3.05
C LYS A 180 -8.43 13.93 4.32
N ARG A 181 -8.87 13.24 5.37
CA ARG A 181 -8.14 13.17 6.63
C ARG A 181 -6.78 12.47 6.51
N LEU A 182 -6.58 11.59 5.54
CA LEU A 182 -5.33 10.87 5.35
C LEU A 182 -4.16 11.82 5.09
N GLU A 183 -4.39 12.85 4.26
CA GLU A 183 -3.43 13.92 3.97
C GLU A 183 -3.18 14.83 5.19
N GLY A 184 -4.24 15.13 5.95
CA GLY A 184 -4.11 15.93 7.16
C GLY A 184 -3.38 15.23 8.30
N TYR A 185 -3.35 13.90 8.32
CA TYR A 185 -2.77 13.14 9.43
C TYR A 185 -1.40 12.53 9.13
N ILE A 186 -1.23 11.80 8.02
CA ILE A 186 -0.06 10.93 7.89
C ILE A 186 0.55 10.85 6.49
N TYR A 187 -0.23 10.97 5.41
CA TYR A 187 0.31 10.83 4.05
C TYR A 187 0.62 12.20 3.44
N LYS A 188 1.60 12.22 2.54
CA LYS A 188 1.89 13.36 1.67
C LYS A 188 0.67 13.71 0.82
N GLU A 189 0.13 12.71 0.14
CA GLU A 189 -1.05 12.80 -0.71
C GLU A 189 -1.85 11.50 -0.63
N ALA A 190 -3.15 11.58 -0.84
CA ALA A 190 -4.01 10.43 -0.97
C ALA A 190 -4.81 10.54 -2.28
N TYR A 191 -4.97 9.43 -2.98
CA TYR A 191 -5.70 9.38 -4.24
C TYR A 191 -6.85 8.39 -4.19
N ALA A 192 -7.97 8.73 -4.83
CA ALA A 192 -8.99 7.76 -5.20
C ALA A 192 -9.21 7.81 -6.71
N VAL A 193 -8.83 6.74 -7.41
CA VAL A 193 -8.84 6.67 -8.87
C VAL A 193 -9.50 5.39 -9.37
N THR A 194 -10.01 5.43 -10.61
CA THR A 194 -10.40 4.20 -11.30
C THR A 194 -9.16 3.44 -11.77
N GLU A 195 -9.34 2.16 -12.06
CA GLU A 195 -8.36 1.28 -12.70
C GLU A 195 -7.70 1.94 -13.93
N ASP A 196 -8.49 2.44 -14.88
CA ASP A 196 -7.97 3.10 -16.10
C ASP A 196 -7.09 4.33 -15.78
N VAL A 197 -7.50 5.12 -14.79
CA VAL A 197 -6.76 6.34 -14.41
C VAL A 197 -5.48 5.95 -13.68
N PHE A 198 -5.52 4.90 -12.86
CA PHE A 198 -4.35 4.36 -12.19
C PHE A 198 -3.29 3.92 -13.19
N GLU A 199 -3.68 3.13 -14.19
CA GLU A 199 -2.78 2.63 -15.22
C GLU A 199 -2.11 3.74 -16.03
N HIS A 200 -2.89 4.76 -16.42
CA HIS A 200 -2.36 5.84 -17.25
C HIS A 200 -1.55 6.89 -16.47
N THR A 201 -1.80 7.05 -15.17
CA THR A 201 -1.20 8.12 -14.36
C THR A 201 -0.03 7.62 -13.53
N PHE A 202 -0.17 6.48 -12.85
CA PHE A 202 0.78 6.07 -11.83
C PHE A 202 1.73 4.97 -12.29
N LEU A 203 1.27 3.98 -13.06
CA LEU A 203 2.12 2.86 -13.44
C LEU A 203 3.38 3.29 -14.22
N ARG A 204 3.29 4.37 -14.99
CA ARG A 204 4.45 4.95 -15.71
C ARG A 204 5.55 5.43 -14.77
N ASP A 205 5.17 5.92 -13.59
CA ASP A 205 6.11 6.38 -12.57
C ASP A 205 6.68 5.22 -11.75
N PHE A 206 6.05 4.04 -11.82
CA PHE A 206 6.50 2.82 -11.13
C PHE A 206 7.43 1.95 -11.99
N ALA A 207 7.58 2.27 -13.28
CA ALA A 207 8.53 1.60 -14.15
C ALA A 207 9.97 1.95 -13.73
N PHE A 208 10.72 0.92 -13.32
CA PHE A 208 12.12 0.98 -12.89
C PHE A 208 13.09 0.88 -14.07
#